data_AF-A0A5M6CD68-F1
#
_entry.id   AF-A0A5M6CD68-F1
#
_cell.length_a   1.000
_cell.length_b   1.000
_cell.length_c   1.000
_cell.angle_alpha   90.00
_cell.angle_beta   90.00
_cell.angle_gamma   90.00
#
_symmetry.space_group_name_H-M   'P 1'
#
loop_
_entity.id
_entity.type
_entity.pdbx_description
1 polymer ?
#
loop_
_entity_poly.entity_id
_entity_poly.type
_entity_poly.pdbx_seq_one_letter_code
_entity_poly.pdbx_strand_id
1 'polypeptide(L)'
;MKKVIIIFISLIVAAFLVISIGKYFVEREIIQRDQDVDEKWNLLKNDVYLHAELLSKINENNKYISNDSLNLIINNQKMINECTLDFSENEYYLNKLVLKIKADTLSNDSDLNALESKHKRLNHLVLNYDTAARNYNDFIRSFPLNLYTFKRYKTKEWFELKYGIENENPKTKYDKDLEWMLEIEKSKGL
;
A
#
# COMPACT_ATOMS: atom_id res chain seq x y z
N MET A 1 -49.74 15.49 27.65
CA MET A 1 -49.50 14.69 26.42
C MET A 1 -48.88 15.49 25.27
N LYS A 2 -49.52 16.53 24.72
CA LYS A 2 -48.97 17.33 23.60
C LYS A 2 -47.54 17.87 23.82
N LYS A 3 -47.24 18.42 25.00
CA LYS A 3 -45.89 18.92 25.35
C LYS A 3 -44.82 17.80 25.38
N VAL A 4 -45.18 16.62 25.85
CA VAL A 4 -44.27 15.45 25.92
C VAL A 4 -43.96 14.94 24.52
N ILE A 5 -44.95 14.90 23.62
CA ILE A 5 -44.77 14.53 22.22
C ILE A 5 -43.83 15.52 21.50
N ILE A 6 -44.01 16.82 21.72
CA ILE A 6 -43.13 17.86 21.13
C ILE A 6 -41.68 17.69 21.61
N ILE A 7 -41.47 17.44 22.90
CA ILE A 7 -40.12 17.21 23.46
C ILE A 7 -39.48 15.98 22.81
N PHE A 8 -40.22 14.88 22.67
CA PHE A 8 -39.71 13.65 22.08
C PHE A 8 -39.34 13.82 20.59
N ILE A 9 -40.19 14.49 19.81
CA ILE A 9 -39.90 14.83 18.41
C ILE A 9 -38.66 15.72 18.31
N SER A 10 -38.56 16.74 19.17
CA SER A 10 -37.39 17.63 19.19
C SER A 10 -36.08 16.88 19.49
N LEU A 11 -36.12 15.89 20.39
CA LEU A 11 -34.96 15.08 20.74
C LEU A 11 -34.54 14.14 19.60
N ILE A 12 -35.51 13.56 18.88
CA ILE A 12 -35.24 12.77 17.66
C ILE A 12 -34.60 13.64 16.58
N VAL A 13 -35.13 14.84 16.34
CA VAL A 13 -34.59 15.77 15.35
C VAL A 13 -33.16 16.20 15.73
N ALA A 14 -32.92 16.51 17.01
CA ALA A 14 -31.59 16.84 17.51
C ALA A 14 -30.60 15.68 17.34
N ALA A 15 -31.01 14.45 17.68
CA ALA A 15 -30.18 13.25 17.48
C ALA A 15 -29.86 13.03 15.99
N PHE A 16 -30.84 13.20 15.11
CA PHE A 16 -30.64 13.06 13.66
C PHE A 16 -29.66 14.12 13.11
N LEU A 17 -29.74 15.36 13.58
CA LEU A 17 -28.79 16.41 13.21
C LEU A 17 -27.37 16.09 13.67
N VAL A 18 -27.20 15.62 14.91
CA VAL A 18 -25.87 15.22 15.43
C VAL A 18 -25.27 14.08 14.60
N ILE A 19 -26.07 13.06 14.28
CA ILE A 19 -25.63 11.94 13.43
C ILE A 19 -25.24 12.42 12.04
N SER A 20 -26.04 13.29 11.42
CA SER A 20 -25.78 13.82 10.07
C SER A 20 -24.50 14.65 10.02
N ILE A 21 -24.29 15.52 11.02
CA ILE A 21 -23.07 16.32 11.15
C ILE A 21 -21.85 15.40 11.36
N GLY A 22 -21.97 14.42 12.27
CA GLY A 22 -20.90 13.46 12.52
C GLY A 22 -20.50 12.69 11.26
N LYS A 23 -21.48 12.22 10.48
CA LYS A 23 -21.24 11.52 9.21
C LYS A 23 -20.48 12.40 8.21
N TYR A 24 -20.85 13.68 8.08
CA TYR A 24 -20.19 14.61 7.18
C TYR A 24 -18.70 14.80 7.51
N PHE A 25 -18.37 14.98 8.80
CA PHE A 25 -16.97 15.12 9.23
C PHE A 25 -16.16 13.85 8.99
N VAL A 26 -16.74 12.69 9.29
CA VAL A 26 -16.09 11.39 9.03
C VAL A 26 -15.84 11.20 7.54
N GLU A 27 -16.84 11.43 6.67
CA GLU A 27 -16.69 11.26 5.22
C GLU A 27 -15.60 12.17 4.65
N ARG A 28 -15.52 13.42 5.12
CA ARG A 28 -14.46 14.34 4.73
C ARG A 28 -13.07 13.84 5.12
N GLU A 29 -12.92 13.35 6.34
CA GLU A 29 -11.64 12.83 6.86
C GLU A 29 -11.20 11.56 6.10
N ILE A 30 -12.14 10.67 5.75
CA ILE A 30 -11.84 9.50 4.90
C ILE A 30 -11.31 9.96 3.54
N ILE A 31 -12.01 10.88 2.88
CA ILE A 31 -11.63 11.39 1.55
C ILE A 31 -10.24 12.02 1.61
N GLN A 32 -9.96 12.82 2.64
CA GLN A 32 -8.65 13.47 2.79
C GLN A 32 -7.52 12.44 2.98
N ARG A 33 -7.74 11.40 3.78
CA ARG A 33 -6.75 10.33 3.97
C ARG A 33 -6.58 9.48 2.72
N ASP A 34 -7.65 9.22 1.97
CA ASP A 34 -7.60 8.52 0.70
C ASP A 34 -6.75 9.29 -0.32
N GLN A 35 -6.95 10.61 -0.41
CA GLN A 35 -6.16 11.49 -1.25
C GLN A 35 -4.68 11.51 -0.86
N ASP A 36 -4.36 11.49 0.44
CA ASP A 36 -2.97 11.40 0.91
C ASP A 36 -2.31 10.08 0.48
N VAL A 37 -3.03 8.95 0.61
CA VAL A 37 -2.56 7.65 0.10
C VAL A 37 -2.28 7.70 -1.40
N ASP A 38 -3.22 8.24 -2.18
CA ASP A 38 -3.08 8.34 -3.63
C ASP A 38 -1.90 9.25 -4.04
N GLU A 39 -1.69 10.36 -3.32
CA GLU A 39 -0.55 11.24 -3.53
C GLU A 39 0.78 10.51 -3.28
N LYS A 40 0.92 9.84 -2.13
CA LYS A 40 2.15 9.10 -1.79
C LYS A 40 2.38 7.92 -2.73
N TRP A 41 1.30 7.25 -3.14
CA TRP A 41 1.35 6.19 -4.13
C TRP A 41 1.88 6.68 -5.47
N ASN A 42 1.36 7.80 -5.98
CA ASN A 42 1.81 8.36 -7.27
C ASN A 42 3.29 8.75 -7.25
N LEU A 43 3.79 9.28 -6.12
CA LEU A 43 5.21 9.56 -5.93
C LEU A 43 6.05 8.28 -5.94
N LEU A 44 5.62 7.26 -5.21
CA LEU A 44 6.29 5.95 -5.16
C LEU A 44 6.31 5.29 -6.54
N LYS A 45 5.16 5.16 -7.19
CA LYS A 45 4.99 4.52 -8.51
C LYS A 45 5.95 5.07 -9.55
N ASN A 46 6.10 6.40 -9.62
CA ASN A 46 6.99 7.04 -10.58
C ASN A 46 8.46 6.67 -10.35
N ASP A 47 8.90 6.65 -9.09
CA ASP A 47 10.29 6.31 -8.76
C ASP A 47 10.59 4.82 -8.93
N VAL A 48 9.60 3.96 -8.63
CA VAL A 48 9.65 2.52 -8.90
C VAL A 48 9.83 2.27 -10.38
N TYR A 49 9.03 2.94 -11.22
CA TYR A 49 9.16 2.81 -12.67
C TYR A 49 10.56 3.18 -13.18
N LEU A 50 11.11 4.31 -12.71
CA LEU A 50 12.47 4.75 -13.05
C LEU A 50 13.55 3.80 -12.51
N HIS A 51 13.28 3.09 -11.42
CA HIS A 51 14.17 2.06 -10.87
C HIS A 51 14.17 0.80 -11.73
N ALA A 52 13.00 0.35 -12.19
CA ALA A 52 12.88 -0.78 -13.09
C ALA A 52 13.52 -0.50 -14.47
N GLU A 53 13.39 0.72 -15.01
CA GLU A 53 14.09 1.13 -16.23
C GLU A 53 15.61 1.10 -16.08
N LEU A 54 16.14 1.56 -14.94
CA LEU A 54 17.58 1.52 -14.65
C LEU A 54 18.07 0.07 -14.56
N LEU A 55 17.29 -0.80 -13.91
CA LEU A 55 17.58 -2.24 -13.87
C LEU A 55 17.61 -2.86 -15.25
N SER A 56 16.72 -2.46 -16.16
CA SER A 56 16.75 -2.93 -17.54
C SER A 56 18.01 -2.54 -18.30
N LYS A 57 18.62 -1.39 -17.99
CA LYS A 57 19.91 -0.99 -18.56
C LYS A 57 21.06 -1.80 -17.96
N ILE A 58 21.02 -2.05 -16.65
CA ILE A 58 22.07 -2.83 -15.97
C ILE A 58 22.02 -4.32 -16.36
N ASN A 59 20.83 -4.85 -16.66
CA ASN A 59 20.64 -6.22 -17.16
C ASN A 59 20.92 -6.34 -18.68
N GLU A 60 21.95 -5.67 -19.17
CA GLU A 60 22.36 -5.75 -20.57
C GLU A 60 22.68 -7.21 -20.98
N ASN A 61 22.28 -7.56 -22.20
CA ASN A 61 22.48 -8.89 -22.81
C ASN A 61 21.85 -10.08 -22.04
N ASN A 62 20.77 -9.85 -21.29
CA ASN A 62 20.07 -10.90 -20.53
C ASN A 62 20.95 -11.61 -19.48
N LYS A 63 21.98 -10.94 -18.96
CA LYS A 63 22.98 -11.57 -18.08
C LYS A 63 22.34 -12.24 -16.85
N TYR A 64 21.32 -11.62 -16.25
CA TYR A 64 20.75 -12.07 -14.98
C TYR A 64 19.31 -12.56 -15.08
N ILE A 65 18.50 -11.94 -15.95
CA ILE A 65 17.13 -12.31 -16.30
C ILE A 65 16.89 -12.05 -17.80
N SER A 66 15.94 -12.75 -18.43
CA SER A 66 15.53 -12.43 -19.80
C SER A 66 14.83 -11.06 -19.87
N ASN A 67 15.15 -10.29 -20.91
CA ASN A 67 14.54 -8.99 -21.18
C ASN A 67 13.03 -9.08 -21.37
N ASP A 68 12.52 -10.19 -21.94
CA ASP A 68 11.07 -10.40 -22.08
C ASP A 68 10.37 -10.46 -20.72
N SER A 69 10.94 -11.20 -19.76
CA SER A 69 10.40 -11.29 -18.39
C SER A 69 10.49 -9.94 -17.67
N LEU A 70 11.60 -9.22 -17.84
CA LEU A 70 11.77 -7.90 -17.24
C LEU A 70 10.80 -6.87 -17.82
N ASN A 71 10.61 -6.87 -19.14
CA ASN A 71 9.64 -6.02 -19.83
C ASN A 71 8.21 -6.34 -19.41
N LEU A 72 7.88 -7.61 -19.18
CA LEU A 72 6.58 -8.01 -18.65
C LEU A 72 6.33 -7.38 -17.27
N ILE A 73 7.32 -7.45 -16.37
CA ILE A 73 7.23 -6.80 -15.05
C ILE A 73 7.04 -5.28 -15.19
N ILE A 74 7.88 -4.62 -15.99
CA ILE A 74 7.83 -3.16 -16.21
C ILE A 74 6.48 -2.74 -16.80
N ASN A 75 5.96 -3.48 -17.78
CA ASN A 75 4.69 -3.16 -18.43
C ASN A 75 3.50 -3.34 -17.46
N ASN A 76 3.53 -4.39 -16.64
CA ASN A 76 2.51 -4.59 -15.60
C ASN A 76 2.48 -3.40 -14.63
N GLN A 77 3.66 -2.91 -14.20
CA GLN A 77 3.76 -1.77 -13.28
C GLN A 77 3.20 -0.45 -13.85
N LYS A 78 3.32 -0.21 -15.15
CA LYS A 78 2.76 0.99 -15.80
C LYS A 78 1.25 1.08 -15.63
N MET A 79 0.56 -0.07 -15.75
CA MET A 79 -0.90 -0.14 -15.79
C MET A 79 -1.56 -0.11 -14.40
N ILE A 80 -0.78 -0.27 -13.33
CA ILE A 80 -1.31 -0.39 -11.97
C ILE A 80 -1.54 1.00 -11.36
N ASN A 81 -2.78 1.29 -10.96
CA ASN A 81 -3.18 2.61 -10.42
C ASN A 81 -3.22 2.66 -8.88
N GLU A 82 -3.06 1.52 -8.21
CA GLU A 82 -3.04 1.40 -6.75
C GLU A 82 -2.06 0.30 -6.34
N CYS A 83 -1.56 0.31 -5.11
CA CYS A 83 -0.72 -0.79 -4.63
C CYS A 83 -1.54 -2.08 -4.56
N THR A 84 -0.99 -3.16 -5.10
CA THR A 84 -1.56 -4.51 -5.02
C THR A 84 -0.50 -5.49 -4.57
N LEU A 85 -0.93 -6.65 -4.08
CA LEU A 85 -0.01 -7.72 -3.69
C LEU A 85 0.86 -8.19 -4.87
N ASP A 86 0.30 -8.25 -6.07
CA ASP A 86 1.05 -8.58 -7.29
C ASP A 86 2.09 -7.50 -7.64
N PHE A 87 1.77 -6.23 -7.41
CA PHE A 87 2.73 -5.13 -7.58
C PHE A 87 3.92 -5.29 -6.63
N SER A 88 3.64 -5.49 -5.34
CA SER A 88 4.67 -5.69 -4.32
C SER A 88 5.52 -6.93 -4.61
N GLU A 89 4.91 -8.01 -5.10
CA GLU A 89 5.65 -9.22 -5.49
C GLU A 89 6.58 -8.99 -6.69
N ASN A 90 6.12 -8.27 -7.71
CA ASN A 90 6.97 -7.92 -8.86
C ASN A 90 8.19 -7.11 -8.41
N GLU A 91 7.99 -6.14 -7.52
CA GLU A 91 9.06 -5.33 -6.95
C GLU A 91 10.03 -6.15 -6.07
N TYR A 92 9.51 -7.15 -5.35
CA TYR A 92 10.32 -8.11 -4.64
C TYR A 92 11.30 -8.86 -5.56
N TYR A 93 10.85 -9.32 -6.73
CA TYR A 93 11.72 -9.99 -7.70
C TYR A 93 12.76 -9.04 -8.31
N LEU A 94 12.38 -7.79 -8.60
CA LEU A 94 13.33 -6.77 -9.05
C LEU A 94 14.38 -6.46 -7.98
N ASN A 95 13.99 -6.39 -6.72
CA ASN A 95 14.96 -6.19 -5.63
C ASN A 95 15.86 -7.42 -5.43
N LYS A 96 15.37 -8.65 -5.63
CA LYS A 96 16.24 -9.84 -5.68
C LYS A 96 17.25 -9.77 -6.82
N LEU A 97 16.82 -9.30 -8.00
CA LEU A 97 17.70 -9.10 -9.15
C LEU A 97 18.83 -8.10 -8.82
N VAL A 98 18.49 -6.99 -8.17
CA VAL A 98 19.47 -6.01 -7.65
C VAL A 98 20.53 -6.69 -6.79
N LEU A 99 20.11 -7.50 -5.81
CA LEU A 99 21.04 -8.16 -4.88
C LEU A 99 21.96 -9.13 -5.62
N LYS A 100 21.44 -9.86 -6.61
CA LYS A 100 22.23 -10.75 -7.47
C LYS A 100 23.28 -9.97 -8.27
N ILE A 101 22.90 -8.84 -8.87
CA ILE A 101 23.83 -7.97 -9.59
C ILE A 101 24.93 -7.46 -8.66
N LYS A 102 24.57 -7.00 -7.45
CA LYS A 102 25.53 -6.52 -6.46
C LYS A 102 26.53 -7.60 -6.02
N ALA A 103 26.11 -8.86 -5.95
CA ALA A 103 26.99 -9.97 -5.59
C ALA A 103 27.99 -10.32 -6.72
N ASP A 104 27.58 -10.17 -7.98
CA ASP A 104 28.39 -10.50 -9.16
C ASP A 104 29.37 -9.38 -9.58
N THR A 105 29.10 -8.12 -9.20
CA THR A 105 29.89 -6.96 -9.62
C THR A 105 30.79 -6.46 -8.49
N LEU A 106 32.07 -6.18 -8.79
CA LEU A 106 32.98 -5.52 -7.85
C LEU A 106 32.47 -4.09 -7.52
N SER A 107 32.59 -3.68 -6.26
CA SER A 107 31.97 -2.51 -5.61
C SER A 107 32.21 -1.11 -6.20
N ASN A 108 32.79 -0.97 -7.39
CA ASN A 108 33.22 0.31 -7.98
C ASN A 108 32.45 0.71 -9.26
N ASP A 109 31.32 0.07 -9.56
CA ASP A 109 30.48 0.43 -10.70
C ASP A 109 29.65 1.70 -10.42
N SER A 110 29.74 2.71 -11.29
CA SER A 110 28.98 3.96 -11.16
C SER A 110 27.47 3.74 -11.15
N ASP A 111 27.00 2.71 -11.86
CA ASP A 111 25.58 2.42 -11.99
C ASP A 111 25.03 1.76 -10.72
N LEU A 112 25.85 0.97 -10.02
CA LEU A 112 25.49 0.43 -8.70
C LEU A 112 25.40 1.51 -7.64
N ASN A 113 26.31 2.48 -7.64
CA ASN A 113 26.25 3.63 -6.73
C ASN A 113 25.00 4.49 -6.97
N ALA A 114 24.62 4.70 -8.23
CA ALA A 114 23.38 5.38 -8.59
C ALA A 114 22.14 4.62 -8.09
N LEU A 115 22.16 3.30 -8.21
CA LEU A 115 21.10 2.41 -7.75
C LEU A 115 20.94 2.45 -6.21
N GLU A 116 22.04 2.49 -5.45
CA GLU A 116 22.01 2.63 -3.98
C GLU A 116 21.46 3.97 -3.52
N SER A 117 21.84 5.06 -4.18
CA SER A 117 21.28 6.39 -3.90
C SER A 117 19.76 6.39 -4.12
N LYS A 118 19.30 5.76 -5.20
CA LYS A 118 17.86 5.57 -5.48
C LYS A 118 17.16 4.71 -4.41
N HIS A 119 17.79 3.65 -3.90
CA HIS A 119 17.20 2.82 -2.85
C HIS A 119 16.86 3.61 -1.58
N LYS A 120 17.74 4.53 -1.16
CA LYS A 120 17.46 5.37 0.01
C LYS A 120 16.19 6.21 -0.19
N ARG A 121 16.04 6.80 -1.38
CA ARG A 121 14.85 7.57 -1.75
C ARG A 121 13.61 6.69 -1.82
N LEU A 122 13.69 5.54 -2.49
CA LEU A 122 12.58 4.58 -2.57
C LEU A 122 12.13 4.12 -1.19
N ASN A 123 13.06 3.72 -0.31
CA ASN A 123 12.76 3.30 1.05
C ASN A 123 12.03 4.39 1.86
N HIS A 124 12.37 5.66 1.63
CA HIS A 124 11.64 6.77 2.24
C HIS A 124 10.22 6.93 1.66
N LEU A 125 10.05 6.78 0.35
CA LEU A 125 8.74 6.83 -0.30
C LEU A 125 7.84 5.66 0.11
N VAL A 126 8.39 4.46 0.23
CA VAL A 126 7.69 3.29 0.77
C VAL A 126 7.19 3.58 2.18
N LEU A 127 8.06 4.07 3.06
CA LEU A 127 7.67 4.41 4.42
C LEU A 127 6.52 5.43 4.46
N ASN A 128 6.58 6.47 3.62
CA ASN A 128 5.54 7.49 3.54
C ASN A 128 4.21 6.90 3.04
N TYR A 129 4.26 6.07 2.00
CA TYR A 129 3.09 5.36 1.47
C TYR A 129 2.48 4.43 2.51
N ASP A 130 3.26 3.54 3.11
CA ASP A 130 2.79 2.58 4.10
C ASP A 130 2.21 3.28 5.34
N THR A 131 2.79 4.42 5.74
CA THR A 131 2.27 5.24 6.83
C THR A 131 0.91 5.85 6.47
N ALA A 132 0.76 6.40 5.27
CA ALA A 132 -0.52 6.92 4.79
C ALA A 132 -1.58 5.82 4.69
N ALA A 133 -1.22 4.66 4.12
CA ALA A 133 -2.11 3.51 3.97
C ALA A 133 -2.56 2.98 5.34
N ARG A 134 -1.64 2.90 6.33
CA ARG A 134 -1.98 2.53 7.71
C ARG A 134 -2.92 3.54 8.35
N ASN A 135 -2.60 4.84 8.26
CA ASN A 135 -3.44 5.90 8.82
C ASN A 135 -4.86 5.92 8.22
N TYR A 136 -5.00 5.57 6.94
CA TYR A 136 -6.28 5.39 6.28
C TYR A 136 -7.00 4.13 6.78
N ASN A 137 -6.32 2.97 6.75
CA ASN A 137 -6.87 1.69 7.17
C ASN A 137 -7.34 1.69 8.63
N ASP A 138 -6.55 2.26 9.53
CA ASP A 138 -6.89 2.39 10.95
C ASP A 138 -8.11 3.29 11.15
N PHE A 139 -8.19 4.38 10.38
CA PHE A 139 -9.34 5.28 10.43
C PHE A 139 -10.62 4.58 9.98
N ILE A 140 -10.62 3.93 8.80
CA ILE A 140 -11.83 3.26 8.29
C ILE A 140 -12.28 2.08 9.19
N ARG A 141 -11.34 1.41 9.87
CA ARG A 141 -11.65 0.33 10.83
C ARG A 141 -12.25 0.86 12.13
N SER A 142 -11.87 2.06 12.55
CA SER A 142 -12.32 2.67 13.82
C SER A 142 -13.77 3.16 13.80
N PHE A 143 -14.39 3.31 12.62
CA PHE A 143 -15.75 3.83 12.49
C PHE A 143 -16.75 2.78 11.97
N PRO A 144 -17.44 2.02 12.84
CA PRO A 144 -18.44 1.03 12.43
C PRO A 144 -19.79 1.63 11.98
N LEU A 145 -19.82 2.91 11.55
CA LEU A 145 -21.04 3.71 11.52
C LEU A 145 -22.05 3.38 10.41
N ASN A 146 -21.77 2.44 9.50
CA ASN A 146 -22.79 1.83 8.63
C ASN A 146 -22.19 0.74 7.72
N LEU A 147 -22.95 -0.32 7.48
CA LEU A 147 -22.67 -1.33 6.42
C LEU A 147 -22.46 -0.69 5.04
N TYR A 148 -23.07 0.47 4.79
CA TYR A 148 -22.94 1.23 3.55
C TYR A 148 -21.53 1.84 3.37
N THR A 149 -20.91 2.31 4.45
CA THR A 149 -19.55 2.89 4.45
C THR A 149 -18.50 1.81 4.22
N PHE A 150 -18.66 0.61 4.79
CA PHE A 150 -17.77 -0.55 4.57
C PHE A 150 -17.74 -1.03 3.12
N LYS A 151 -18.85 -0.90 2.37
CA LYS A 151 -18.86 -1.25 0.95
C LYS A 151 -18.16 -0.22 0.07
N ARG A 152 -18.09 1.04 0.51
CA ARG A 152 -17.55 2.14 -0.29
C ARG A 152 -16.04 2.33 -0.11
N TYR A 153 -15.53 2.11 1.10
CA TYR A 153 -14.13 2.33 1.44
C TYR A 153 -13.44 1.01 1.72
N LYS A 154 -12.49 0.65 0.84
CA LYS A 154 -11.71 -0.58 0.95
C LYS A 154 -10.36 -0.26 1.59
N THR A 155 -9.86 -1.17 2.41
CA THR A 155 -8.49 -1.09 2.91
C THR A 155 -7.49 -1.04 1.76
N LYS A 156 -6.43 -0.28 1.94
CA LYS A 156 -5.30 -0.16 1.01
C LYS A 156 -4.26 -1.21 1.36
N GLU A 157 -3.69 -1.85 0.35
CA GLU A 157 -2.58 -2.79 0.54
C GLU A 157 -1.32 -2.07 1.03
N TRP A 158 -0.47 -2.79 1.76
CA TRP A 158 0.83 -2.29 2.18
C TRP A 158 1.91 -2.71 1.18
N PHE A 159 2.93 -1.88 1.01
CA PHE A 159 4.04 -2.17 0.11
C PHE A 159 5.17 -2.92 0.84
N GLU A 160 5.54 -2.46 2.03
CA GLU A 160 6.45 -3.08 3.02
C GLU A 160 7.88 -3.45 2.56
N LEU A 161 8.18 -3.33 1.27
CA LEU A 161 9.46 -3.70 0.69
C LEU A 161 10.56 -2.71 1.07
N LYS A 162 11.73 -3.23 1.44
CA LYS A 162 12.96 -2.45 1.61
C LYS A 162 13.95 -2.74 0.49
N TYR A 163 14.22 -1.75 -0.33
CA TYR A 163 15.17 -1.84 -1.42
C TYR A 163 16.63 -1.94 -0.93
N GLY A 164 17.40 -2.77 -1.63
CA GLY A 164 18.83 -2.96 -1.39
C GLY A 164 19.15 -3.96 -0.27
N ILE A 165 18.14 -4.61 0.30
CA ILE A 165 18.29 -5.68 1.30
C ILE A 165 17.39 -6.87 0.96
N GLU A 166 17.62 -8.01 1.60
CA GLU A 166 16.75 -9.17 1.46
C GLU A 166 15.40 -8.93 2.16
N ASN A 167 14.32 -9.35 1.51
CA ASN A 167 12.95 -9.25 2.03
C ASN A 167 12.31 -10.64 2.06
N GLU A 168 11.23 -10.78 2.80
CA GLU A 168 10.31 -11.92 2.64
C GLU A 168 9.43 -11.70 1.38
N ASN A 169 8.99 -12.78 0.72
CA ASN A 169 8.06 -12.64 -0.40
C ASN A 169 6.70 -12.12 0.13
N PRO A 170 6.15 -11.03 -0.42
CA PRO A 170 4.88 -10.45 0.04
C PRO A 170 3.70 -11.44 0.06
N LYS A 171 3.56 -12.31 -0.95
CA LYS A 171 2.50 -13.33 -1.00
C LYS A 171 2.67 -14.38 0.08
N THR A 172 3.89 -14.89 0.25
CA THR A 172 4.18 -15.86 1.30
C THR A 172 3.94 -15.29 2.69
N LYS A 173 4.30 -14.02 2.91
CA LYS A 173 4.00 -13.32 4.15
C LYS A 173 2.49 -13.19 4.36
N TYR A 174 1.76 -12.75 3.34
CA TYR A 174 0.31 -12.63 3.38
C TYR A 174 -0.38 -13.95 3.73
N ASP A 175 0.02 -15.05 3.10
CA ASP A 175 -0.54 -16.37 3.34
C ASP A 175 -0.30 -16.83 4.79
N LYS A 176 0.91 -16.60 5.33
CA LYS A 176 1.24 -16.91 6.73
C LYS A 176 0.43 -16.07 7.71
N ASP A 177 0.28 -14.77 7.43
CA ASP A 177 -0.51 -13.87 8.26
C ASP A 177 -1.99 -14.31 8.27
N LEU A 178 -2.51 -14.76 7.12
CA LEU A 178 -3.86 -15.30 7.00
C LEU A 178 -4.04 -16.61 7.79
N GLU A 179 -3.10 -17.56 7.65
CA GLU A 179 -3.11 -18.81 8.43
C GLU A 179 -3.11 -18.52 9.94
N TRP A 180 -2.24 -17.62 10.40
CA TRP A 180 -2.17 -17.21 11.80
C TRP A 180 -3.47 -16.56 12.30
N MET A 181 -4.10 -15.71 11.49
CA MET A 181 -5.40 -15.13 11.82
C MET A 181 -6.48 -16.21 11.99
N LEU A 182 -6.54 -17.19 11.08
CA LEU A 182 -7.48 -18.31 11.16
C LEU A 182 -7.24 -19.21 12.38
N GLU A 183 -5.98 -19.40 12.79
CA GLU A 183 -5.66 -20.12 14.03
C GLU A 183 -6.15 -19.36 15.27
N ILE A 184 -6.02 -18.03 15.28
CA ILE A 184 -6.56 -17.19 16.36
C ILE A 184 -8.07 -17.28 16.43
N GLU A 185 -8.77 -17.19 15.30
CA GLU A 185 -10.24 -17.33 15.26
C GLU A 185 -10.68 -18.69 15.82
N LYS A 186 -10.05 -19.79 15.36
CA LYS A 186 -10.32 -21.14 15.88
C LYS A 186 -10.05 -21.25 17.39
N SER A 187 -8.92 -20.71 17.87
CA SER A 187 -8.56 -20.79 19.29
C SER A 187 -9.45 -19.94 20.20
N LYS A 188 -10.03 -18.85 19.67
CA LYS A 188 -10.93 -17.95 20.42
C LYS A 188 -12.41 -18.27 20.25
N GLY A 189 -12.77 -19.20 19.36
CA GLY A 189 -14.16 -19.57 19.08
C GLY A 189 -14.97 -18.42 18.46
N LEU A 190 -14.31 -17.59 17.64
CA LEU A 190 -14.93 -16.51 16.87
C LEU A 190 -15.50 -17.01 15.53
#